data_AF-M8A0Q1-F1
#
_entry.id   AF-M8A0Q1-F1
#
_cell.length_a   1.000
_cell.length_b   1.000
_cell.length_c   1.000
_cell.angle_alpha   90.00
_cell.angle_beta   90.00
_cell.angle_gamma   90.00
#
_symmetry.space_group_name_H-M   'P 1'
#
loop_
_entity.id
_entity.type
_entity.pdbx_description
1 polymer ?
#
loop_
_entity_poly.entity_id
_entity_poly.type
_entity_poly.pdbx_seq_one_letter_code
_entity_poly.pdbx_strand_id
1 'polypeptide(L)'
;MADQAITEMSVEAKRAEFESGTAADPGNDELWRRFVKFELEEGGGIEAARAVYERTLAALPDGEAHMWGWFRTEREFGDVDSQRRALQRWARWAQAPSGPS
;
A
#
# COMPACT_ATOMS: atom_id res chain seq x y z
N MET A 1 -23.34 -12.72 -13.16
CA MET A 1 -23.84 -11.40 -12.70
C MET A 1 -23.93 -11.32 -11.18
N ALA A 2 -24.50 -12.29 -10.46
CA ALA A 2 -24.59 -12.23 -8.98
C ALA A 2 -23.27 -12.49 -8.23
N ASP A 3 -22.41 -13.36 -8.75
CA ASP A 3 -21.16 -13.78 -8.08
C ASP A 3 -20.09 -12.66 -8.00
N GLN A 4 -20.02 -11.81 -9.03
CA GLN A 4 -19.11 -10.67 -9.06
C GLN A 4 -19.55 -9.55 -8.11
N ALA A 5 -20.85 -9.24 -8.04
CA ALA A 5 -21.37 -8.20 -7.15
C ALA A 5 -21.24 -8.58 -5.67
N ILE A 6 -21.37 -9.86 -5.33
CA ILE A 6 -21.14 -10.36 -3.96
C ILE A 6 -19.66 -10.26 -3.59
N THR A 7 -18.77 -10.59 -4.52
CA THR A 7 -17.31 -10.46 -4.33
C THR A 7 -16.89 -8.99 -4.17
N GLU A 8 -17.37 -8.08 -5.02
CA GLU A 8 -17.10 -6.64 -4.93
C GLU A 8 -17.61 -6.03 -3.61
N MET A 9 -18.85 -6.35 -3.21
CA MET A 9 -19.40 -5.89 -1.93
C MET A 9 -18.61 -6.43 -0.72
N SER A 10 -18.04 -7.63 -0.85
CA SER A 10 -17.17 -8.21 0.19
C SER A 10 -15.80 -7.53 0.24
N VAL A 11 -15.26 -7.12 -0.92
CA VAL A 11 -14.01 -6.36 -1.01
C VAL A 11 -14.16 -4.97 -0.39
N GLU A 12 -15.24 -4.26 -0.69
CA GLU A 12 -15.52 -2.93 -0.13
C GLU A 12 -15.68 -2.98 1.39
N ALA A 13 -16.39 -3.98 1.91
CA ALA A 13 -16.54 -4.18 3.35
C ALA A 13 -15.19 -4.44 4.05
N LYS A 14 -14.35 -5.26 3.45
CA LYS A 14 -13.02 -5.60 3.99
C LYS A 14 -12.06 -4.41 3.91
N ARG A 15 -12.12 -3.61 2.84
CA ARG A 15 -11.42 -2.32 2.74
C ARG A 15 -11.85 -1.39 3.86
N ALA A 16 -13.16 -1.26 4.13
CA ALA A 16 -13.66 -0.41 5.21
C ALA A 16 -13.15 -0.83 6.61
N GLU A 17 -13.00 -2.13 6.86
CA GLU A 17 -12.40 -2.65 8.10
C GLU A 17 -10.93 -2.22 8.24
N PHE A 18 -10.13 -2.38 7.17
CA PHE A 18 -8.74 -1.93 7.16
C PHE A 18 -8.60 -0.41 7.30
N GLU A 19 -9.45 0.37 6.63
CA GLU A 19 -9.49 1.83 6.76
C GLU A 19 -9.81 2.24 8.21
N SER A 20 -10.80 1.62 8.84
CA SER A 20 -11.12 1.88 10.24
C SER A 20 -9.98 1.50 11.18
N GLY A 21 -9.33 0.36 10.94
CA GLY A 21 -8.22 -0.10 11.77
C GLY A 21 -6.99 0.80 11.65
N THR A 22 -6.63 1.20 10.43
CA THR A 22 -5.46 2.06 10.17
C THR A 22 -5.69 3.50 10.62
N ALA A 23 -6.95 3.95 10.65
CA ALA A 23 -7.32 5.22 11.27
C ALA A 23 -7.24 5.16 12.82
N ALA A 24 -7.60 4.03 13.42
CA ALA A 24 -7.56 3.84 14.87
C ALA A 24 -6.13 3.65 15.41
N ASP A 25 -5.29 2.93 14.67
CA ASP A 25 -3.88 2.69 15.00
C ASP A 25 -2.98 2.87 13.75
N PRO A 26 -2.64 4.13 13.39
CA PRO A 26 -1.81 4.41 12.22
C PRO A 26 -0.38 3.87 12.34
N GLY A 27 0.08 3.58 13.56
CA GLY A 27 1.41 3.03 13.85
C GLY A 27 1.53 1.52 13.61
N ASN A 28 0.42 0.85 13.28
CA ASN A 28 0.37 -0.59 13.15
C ASN A 28 0.90 -1.08 11.79
N ASP A 29 2.21 -1.28 11.68
CA ASP A 29 2.87 -1.79 10.48
C ASP A 29 2.26 -3.12 9.98
N GLU A 30 1.93 -4.04 10.88
CA GLU A 30 1.31 -5.33 10.49
C GLU A 30 -0.03 -5.13 9.79
N LEU A 31 -0.86 -4.20 10.28
CA LEU A 31 -2.14 -3.87 9.67
C LEU A 31 -1.96 -3.27 8.28
N TRP A 32 -1.02 -2.34 8.12
CA TRP A 32 -0.69 -1.75 6.81
C TRP A 32 -0.20 -2.80 5.81
N ARG A 33 0.70 -3.70 6.24
CA ARG A 33 1.19 -4.80 5.38
C ARG A 33 0.07 -5.73 4.94
N ARG A 34 -0.86 -6.06 5.84
CA ARG A 34 -2.05 -6.86 5.50
C ARG A 34 -2.97 -6.14 4.51
N PHE A 35 -3.14 -4.82 4.69
CA PHE A 35 -3.99 -4.04 3.80
C PHE A 35 -3.41 -3.96 2.37
N VAL A 36 -2.11 -3.68 2.25
CA VAL A 36 -1.41 -3.70 0.95
C VAL A 36 -1.53 -5.07 0.28
N LYS A 37 -1.34 -6.16 1.03
CA LYS A 37 -1.50 -7.53 0.52
C LYS A 37 -2.93 -7.82 0.04
N PHE A 38 -3.93 -7.40 0.81
CA PHE A 38 -5.34 -7.54 0.43
C PHE A 38 -5.64 -6.83 -0.89
N GLU A 39 -5.14 -5.59 -1.07
CA GLU A 39 -5.33 -4.86 -2.32
C GLU A 39 -4.68 -5.56 -3.51
N LEU A 40 -3.52 -6.20 -3.32
CA LEU A 40 -2.83 -6.96 -4.37
C LEU A 40 -3.60 -8.22 -4.81
N GLU A 41 -4.15 -8.97 -3.84
CA GLU A 41 -4.72 -10.29 -4.08
C GLU A 41 -6.22 -10.24 -4.40
N GLU A 42 -6.99 -9.39 -3.72
CA GLU A 42 -8.46 -9.41 -3.77
C GLU A 42 -9.10 -8.04 -4.06
N GLY A 43 -8.41 -6.93 -3.76
CA GLY A 43 -9.02 -5.59 -3.75
C GLY A 43 -9.05 -4.87 -5.10
N GLY A 44 -7.89 -4.57 -5.66
CA GLY A 44 -7.77 -3.73 -6.87
C GLY A 44 -6.44 -3.85 -7.61
N GLY A 45 -5.63 -4.83 -7.23
CA GLY A 45 -4.30 -5.08 -7.78
C GLY A 45 -3.26 -4.04 -7.36
N ILE A 46 -2.16 -4.00 -8.11
CA ILE A 46 -0.95 -3.22 -7.80
C ILE A 46 -1.20 -1.71 -7.65
N GLU A 47 -2.15 -1.14 -8.40
CA GLU A 47 -2.45 0.29 -8.33
C GLU A 47 -3.18 0.68 -7.03
N ALA A 48 -4.14 -0.13 -6.58
CA ALA A 48 -4.81 0.10 -5.30
C ALA A 48 -3.87 -0.11 -4.11
N ALA A 49 -3.03 -1.16 -4.19
CA ALA A 49 -2.00 -1.44 -3.21
C ALA A 49 -0.99 -0.30 -3.09
N ARG A 50 -0.64 0.36 -4.21
CA ARG A 50 0.26 1.53 -4.23
C ARG A 50 -0.34 2.71 -3.48
N ALA A 51 -1.65 2.98 -3.64
CA ALA A 51 -2.32 4.05 -2.92
C ALA A 51 -2.32 3.83 -1.39
N VAL A 52 -2.54 2.59 -0.95
CA VAL A 52 -2.42 2.22 0.48
C VAL A 52 -0.98 2.39 0.95
N TYR A 53 -0.01 1.94 0.17
CA TYR A 53 1.40 2.04 0.51
C TYR A 53 1.91 3.48 0.67
N GLU A 54 1.47 4.41 -0.19
CA GLU A 54 1.82 5.84 -0.04
C GLU A 54 1.35 6.41 1.30
N ARG A 55 0.21 5.93 1.81
CA ARG A 55 -0.31 6.32 3.12
C ARG A 55 0.49 5.68 4.25
N THR A 56 0.94 4.43 4.08
CA THR A 56 1.83 3.76 5.04
C THR A 56 3.12 4.55 5.24
N LEU A 57 3.74 5.06 4.17
CA LEU A 57 4.94 5.89 4.24
C LEU A 57 4.72 7.24 4.95
N ALA A 58 3.51 7.78 4.90
CA ALA A 58 3.15 9.00 5.62
C ALA A 58 2.78 8.74 7.09
N ALA A 59 2.26 7.55 7.39
CA ALA A 59 1.82 7.16 8.73
C ALA A 59 2.95 6.64 9.63
N LEU A 60 3.98 6.01 9.04
CA LEU A 60 5.05 5.34 9.77
C LEU A 60 6.38 6.11 9.68
N PRO A 61 7.10 6.28 10.81
CA PRO A 61 8.38 7.00 10.84
C PRO A 61 9.51 6.26 10.10
N ASP A 62 9.44 4.92 10.01
CA ASP A 62 10.48 4.08 9.39
C ASP A 62 10.28 3.92 7.87
N GLY A 63 10.19 5.03 7.15
CA GLY A 63 9.87 5.04 5.71
C GLY A 63 10.83 4.21 4.84
N GLU A 64 12.11 4.09 5.22
CA GLU A 64 13.11 3.33 4.45
C GLU A 64 12.87 1.81 4.48
N ALA A 65 12.59 1.24 5.65
CA ALA A 65 12.34 -0.20 5.79
C ALA A 65 11.09 -0.62 5.01
N HIS A 66 10.04 0.20 5.06
CA HIS A 66 8.80 0.00 4.32
C HIS A 66 9.03 0.16 2.81
N MET A 67 9.93 1.03 2.37
CA MET A 67 10.35 1.15 0.96
C MET A 67 11.01 -0.12 0.45
N TRP A 68 12.00 -0.65 1.16
CA TRP A 68 12.63 -1.91 0.74
C TRP A 68 11.65 -3.09 0.75
N GLY A 69 10.61 -3.04 1.58
CA GLY A 69 9.47 -3.95 1.51
C GLY A 69 8.69 -3.80 0.20
N TRP A 70 8.20 -2.59 -0.09
CA TRP A 70 7.41 -2.31 -1.29
C TRP A 70 8.14 -2.54 -2.60
N PHE A 71 9.42 -2.15 -2.68
CA PHE A 71 10.22 -2.37 -3.87
C PHE A 71 10.34 -3.87 -4.22
N ARG A 72 10.41 -4.74 -3.21
CA ARG A 72 10.38 -6.20 -3.44
C ARG A 72 9.03 -6.66 -3.96
N THR A 73 7.94 -6.14 -3.40
CA THR A 73 6.58 -6.45 -3.85
C THR A 73 6.31 -5.96 -5.28
N GLU A 74 6.72 -4.75 -5.64
CA GLU A 74 6.61 -4.26 -7.02
C GLU A 74 7.48 -5.03 -8.01
N ARG A 75 8.58 -5.63 -7.54
CA ARG A 75 9.39 -6.55 -8.35
C ARG A 75 8.66 -7.83 -8.70
N GLU A 76 7.79 -8.30 -7.81
CA GLU A 76 7.08 -9.56 -7.92
C GLU A 76 5.72 -9.42 -8.63
N PHE A 77 5.02 -8.30 -8.41
CA PHE A 77 3.65 -8.09 -8.90
C PHE A 77 3.50 -6.94 -9.91
N GLY A 78 4.52 -6.09 -10.08
CA GLY A 78 4.48 -4.92 -10.95
C GLY A 78 5.29 -5.07 -12.23
N ASP A 79 4.99 -4.25 -13.23
CA ASP A 79 5.80 -4.11 -14.44
C ASP A 79 7.07 -3.25 -14.20
N VAL A 80 8.01 -3.26 -15.15
CA VAL A 80 9.28 -2.51 -15.06
C VAL A 80 9.07 -0.98 -14.97
N ASP A 81 8.03 -0.45 -15.61
CA ASP A 81 7.70 0.97 -15.53
C ASP A 81 7.07 1.33 -14.18
N SER A 82 6.32 0.41 -13.58
CA SER A 82 5.80 0.51 -12.21
C SER A 82 6.94 0.60 -11.19
N GLN A 83 7.91 -0.32 -11.28
CA GLN A 83 9.14 -0.28 -10.48
C GLN A 83 9.90 1.04 -10.62
N ARG A 84 10.02 1.55 -11.84
CA ARG A 84 10.68 2.85 -12.10
C ARG A 84 9.91 4.00 -11.46
N ARG A 85 8.57 3.99 -11.51
CA ARG A 85 7.72 5.03 -10.91
C ARG A 85 7.83 5.04 -9.40
N ALA A 86 7.78 3.89 -8.73
CA ALA A 86 7.97 3.84 -7.29
C ALA A 86 9.36 4.33 -6.89
N LEU A 87 10.41 3.95 -7.61
CA LEU A 87 11.78 4.40 -7.34
C LEU A 87 11.93 5.91 -7.49
N GLN A 88 11.39 6.49 -8.58
CA GLN A 88 11.44 7.94 -8.81
C GLN A 88 10.64 8.72 -7.77
N ARG A 89 9.51 8.18 -7.32
CA ARG A 89 8.64 8.81 -6.33
C ARG A 89 9.25 8.73 -4.93
N TRP A 90 9.86 7.60 -4.59
CA TRP A 90 10.67 7.49 -3.37
C TRP A 90 11.88 8.41 -3.39
N ALA A 91 12.60 8.51 -4.51
CA ALA A 91 13.73 9.44 -4.64
C ALA A 91 13.29 10.89 -4.38
N ARG A 92 12.06 11.27 -4.75
CA ARG A 92 11.49 12.59 -4.43
C ARG A 92 11.11 12.72 -2.96
N TRP A 93 10.54 11.68 -2.36
CA TRP A 93 10.22 11.64 -0.93
C TRP A 93 11.49 11.78 -0.07
N ALA A 94 12.56 11.07 -0.40
CA ALA A 94 13.85 11.16 0.29
C ALA A 94 14.52 12.54 0.16
N GLN A 95 14.21 13.30 -0.90
CA GLN A 95 14.70 14.66 -1.12
C GLN A 95 13.82 15.74 -0.48
N ALA A 96 12.62 15.40 0.02
CA ALA A 96 11.76 16.36 0.70
C ALA A 96 12.36 16.71 2.08
N PRO A 97 12.17 17.95 2.59
CA PRO A 97 12.65 18.35 3.92
C PRO A 97 12.00 17.58 5.08
N SER A 98 11.02 16.72 4.78
CA SER A 98 10.35 15.77 5.67
C SER A 98 10.90 14.34 5.57
N GLY A 99 11.94 14.13 4.74
CA GLY A 99 12.63 12.84 4.56
C GLY A 99 13.51 12.48 5.77
N PRO A 100 13.96 11.22 5.88
CA PRO A 100 14.33 10.58 7.14
C PRO A 100 15.45 11.34 7.86
N SER A 101 15.21 11.65 9.14
CA SER A 101 16.25 12.04 10.08
C SER A 101 17.13 10.86 10.45
#